data_AF-A0A7J4ER01-F1
#
_entry.id   AF-A0A7J4ER01-F1
#
_cell.length_a   1.000
_cell.length_b   1.000
_cell.length_c   1.000
_cell.angle_alpha   90.00
_cell.angle_beta   90.00
_cell.angle_gamma   90.00
#
_symmetry.space_group_name_H-M   'P 1'
#
loop_
_entity.id
_entity.type
_entity.pdbx_description
1 polymer ?
#
loop_
_entity_poly.entity_id
_entity_poly.type
_entity_poly.pdbx_seq_one_letter_code
_entity_poly.pdbx_strand_id
1 'polypeptide(L)'
;MRIDVNKLVKLNRMAKEGAENVANNLSEMLGVDVEMKITKIEFVDLRDVPEAIGEQEVIGVYLMFNGLPSGYLIVLFPTSSAKKIANLLLQEIEENNGDGDGFTEMDISAIGEVGNIITSSFIDGWANLFKTEINISTP
;
A
#
# COMPACT_ATOMS: atom_id res chain seq x y z
N MET A 1 -23.08 0.45 9.96
CA MET A 1 -23.19 -0.25 8.65
C MET A 1 -23.47 -1.73 8.92
N ARG A 2 -24.43 -2.38 8.24
CA ARG A 2 -24.65 -3.85 8.35
C ARG A 2 -24.01 -4.52 7.12
N ILE A 3 -22.83 -5.09 7.28
CA ILE A 3 -22.14 -5.84 6.22
C ILE A 3 -22.46 -7.33 6.41
N ASP A 4 -22.87 -7.99 5.32
CA ASP A 4 -23.08 -9.44 5.29
C ASP A 4 -21.75 -10.18 5.54
N VAL A 5 -21.76 -11.19 6.42
CA VAL A 5 -20.59 -12.01 6.76
C VAL A 5 -19.95 -12.64 5.50
N ASN A 6 -20.76 -13.00 4.50
CA ASN A 6 -20.24 -13.53 3.24
C ASN A 6 -19.43 -12.49 2.44
N LYS A 7 -19.78 -11.20 2.55
CA LYS A 7 -18.99 -10.11 1.95
C LYS A 7 -17.67 -9.90 2.71
N LEU A 8 -17.69 -10.02 4.04
CA LEU A 8 -16.49 -9.93 4.87
C LEU A 8 -15.47 -11.03 4.54
N VAL A 9 -15.92 -12.28 4.39
CA VAL A 9 -15.04 -13.39 4.01
C VAL A 9 -14.39 -13.15 2.65
N LYS A 10 -15.16 -12.65 1.68
CA LYS A 10 -14.63 -12.29 0.36
C LYS A 10 -13.61 -11.16 0.44
N LEU A 11 -13.88 -10.11 1.24
CA LEU A 11 -12.95 -8.99 1.44
C LEU A 11 -11.65 -9.45 2.10
N ASN A 12 -11.72 -10.34 3.08
CA ASN A 12 -10.52 -10.89 3.71
C ASN A 12 -9.70 -11.73 2.74
N ARG A 13 -10.36 -12.57 1.94
CA ARG A 13 -9.68 -13.34 0.89
C ARG A 13 -9.04 -12.43 -0.15
N MET A 14 -9.74 -11.39 -0.62
CA MET A 14 -9.19 -10.39 -1.55
C MET A 14 -7.97 -9.69 -0.98
N ALA A 15 -8.00 -9.32 0.29
CA ALA A 15 -6.87 -8.66 0.92
C ALA A 15 -5.66 -9.59 0.95
N LYS A 16 -5.85 -10.87 1.32
CA LYS A 16 -4.78 -11.88 1.35
C LYS A 16 -4.17 -12.14 -0.01
N GLU A 17 -4.98 -12.36 -1.05
CA GLU A 17 -4.50 -12.54 -2.42
C GLU A 17 -3.74 -11.28 -2.91
N GLY A 18 -4.25 -10.09 -2.60
CA GLY A 18 -3.56 -8.83 -2.91
C GLY A 18 -2.21 -8.71 -2.21
N ALA A 19 -2.13 -9.05 -0.93
CA ALA A 19 -0.89 -9.04 -0.14
C ALA A 19 0.15 -10.03 -0.66
N GLU A 20 -0.27 -11.24 -1.05
CA GLU A 20 0.62 -12.22 -1.69
C GLU A 20 1.17 -11.69 -3.02
N ASN A 21 0.34 -11.07 -3.86
CA ASN A 21 0.78 -10.43 -5.09
C ASN A 21 1.77 -9.28 -4.84
N VAL A 22 1.52 -8.45 -3.82
CA VAL A 22 2.46 -7.39 -3.43
C VAL A 22 3.81 -7.99 -3.05
N ALA A 23 3.80 -8.99 -2.17
CA ALA A 23 5.02 -9.64 -1.70
C ALA A 23 5.86 -10.18 -2.86
N ASN A 24 5.23 -10.86 -3.82
CA ASN A 24 5.89 -11.36 -5.01
C ASN A 24 6.47 -10.22 -5.87
N ASN A 25 5.67 -9.21 -6.19
CA ASN A 25 6.09 -8.08 -7.03
C ASN A 25 7.24 -7.29 -6.40
N LEU A 26 7.18 -7.05 -5.08
CA LEU A 26 8.26 -6.39 -4.34
C LEU A 26 9.50 -7.27 -4.27
N SER A 27 9.36 -8.59 -4.10
CA SER A 27 10.50 -9.51 -4.08
C SER A 27 11.23 -9.51 -5.43
N GLU A 28 10.49 -9.55 -6.53
CA GLU A 28 11.05 -9.47 -7.89
C GLU A 28 11.77 -8.12 -8.12
N MET A 29 11.16 -7.02 -7.69
CA MET A 29 11.75 -5.68 -7.87
C MET A 29 13.00 -5.46 -7.01
N LEU A 30 13.00 -5.92 -5.76
CA LEU A 30 14.07 -5.71 -4.80
C LEU A 30 15.19 -6.76 -4.88
N GLY A 31 14.92 -7.92 -5.50
CA GLY A 31 15.84 -9.05 -5.50
C GLY A 31 16.06 -9.67 -4.12
N VAL A 32 15.14 -9.46 -3.17
CA VAL A 32 15.17 -10.02 -1.81
C VAL A 32 13.84 -10.71 -1.51
N ASP A 33 13.83 -11.64 -0.57
CA ASP A 33 12.60 -12.31 -0.15
C ASP A 33 11.75 -11.36 0.71
N VAL A 34 10.57 -10.99 0.22
CA VAL A 34 9.62 -10.12 0.92
C VAL A 34 8.41 -10.94 1.34
N GLU A 35 8.15 -10.99 2.64
CA GLU A 35 6.91 -11.58 3.19
C GLU A 35 5.94 -10.49 3.61
N MET A 36 4.66 -10.61 3.23
CA MET A 36 3.60 -9.73 3.70
C MET A 36 2.60 -10.50 4.58
N LYS A 37 2.30 -9.94 5.75
CA LYS A 37 1.33 -10.50 6.69
C LYS A 37 0.21 -9.50 6.99
N ILE A 38 -1.02 -9.91 6.73
CA ILE A 38 -2.21 -9.14 7.11
C ILE A 38 -2.57 -9.45 8.56
N THR A 39 -2.50 -8.42 9.40
CA THR A 39 -2.80 -8.56 10.84
C THR A 39 -4.29 -8.45 11.12
N LYS A 40 -4.99 -7.49 10.50
CA LYS A 40 -6.39 -7.19 10.78
C LYS A 40 -7.04 -6.49 9.59
N ILE A 41 -8.35 -6.64 9.45
CA ILE A 41 -9.18 -5.90 8.50
C ILE A 41 -10.38 -5.36 9.28
N GLU A 42 -10.63 -4.06 9.18
CA GLU A 42 -11.71 -3.38 9.89
C GLU A 42 -12.51 -2.50 8.96
N PHE A 43 -13.79 -2.33 9.30
CA PHE A 43 -14.69 -1.38 8.65
C PHE A 43 -15.00 -0.30 9.67
N VAL A 44 -14.44 0.88 9.43
CA VAL A 44 -14.59 2.05 10.30
C VAL A 44 -15.26 3.18 9.52
N ASP A 45 -15.85 4.15 10.22
CA ASP A 45 -16.25 5.40 9.59
C ASP A 45 -14.99 6.17 9.17
N LEU A 46 -15.05 6.94 8.09
CA LEU A 46 -13.90 7.73 7.64
C LEU A 46 -13.40 8.67 8.74
N ARG A 47 -14.30 9.16 9.60
CA ARG A 47 -13.98 10.04 10.73
C ARG A 47 -13.16 9.35 11.83
N ASP A 48 -13.20 8.02 11.90
CA ASP A 48 -12.52 7.23 12.92
C ASP A 48 -11.13 6.75 12.44
N VAL A 49 -10.80 6.92 11.14
CA VAL A 49 -9.50 6.53 10.55
C VAL A 49 -8.31 7.20 11.26
N PRO A 50 -8.34 8.51 11.60
CA PRO A 50 -7.22 9.13 12.34
C PRO A 50 -6.95 8.46 13.70
N GLU A 51 -7.99 8.05 14.42
CA GLU A 51 -7.86 7.35 15.70
C GLU A 51 -7.22 5.96 15.52
N ALA A 52 -7.54 5.27 14.42
CA ALA A 52 -6.93 3.97 14.08
C ALA A 52 -5.44 4.07 13.69
N ILE A 53 -5.00 5.19 13.10
CA ILE A 53 -3.59 5.43 12.75
C ILE A 53 -2.77 5.83 13.98
N GLY A 54 -3.37 6.60 14.90
CA GLY A 54 -2.72 7.16 16.08
C GLY A 54 -1.91 8.43 15.80
N GLU A 55 -1.20 8.93 16.82
CA GLU A 55 -0.40 10.17 16.77
C GLU A 55 1.02 9.93 16.23
N GLN A 56 1.14 9.29 15.08
CA GLN A 56 2.44 9.06 14.43
C GLN A 56 2.53 9.81 13.10
N GLU A 57 3.73 10.32 12.79
CA GLU A 57 4.02 10.82 11.45
C GLU A 57 4.09 9.65 10.46
N VAL A 58 3.40 9.83 9.33
CA VAL A 58 3.30 8.84 8.27
C VAL A 58 3.54 9.48 6.92
N ILE A 59 4.16 8.71 6.03
CA ILE A 59 4.19 9.00 4.60
C ILE A 59 3.02 8.28 3.96
N GLY A 60 2.17 9.03 3.26
CA GLY A 60 0.99 8.50 2.59
C GLY A 60 1.14 8.52 1.08
N VAL A 61 0.87 7.38 0.43
CA VAL A 61 0.63 7.31 -1.00
C VAL A 61 -0.87 7.22 -1.22
N TYR A 62 -1.42 8.14 -2.00
CA TYR A 62 -2.84 8.25 -2.29
C TYR A 62 -3.09 8.03 -3.76
N LEU A 63 -4.03 7.14 -4.09
CA LEU A 63 -4.44 6.88 -5.45
C LEU A 63 -5.96 6.90 -5.57
N MET A 64 -6.43 7.33 -6.72
CA MET A 64 -7.84 7.25 -7.09
C MET A 64 -8.00 6.13 -8.11
N PHE A 65 -9.02 5.30 -7.91
CA PHE A 65 -9.43 4.30 -8.89
C PHE A 65 -10.85 4.56 -9.37
N ASN A 66 -11.05 4.42 -10.67
CA ASN A 66 -12.29 4.70 -11.37
C ASN A 66 -12.83 3.42 -12.02
N GLY A 67 -14.16 3.31 -12.09
CA GLY A 67 -14.84 2.11 -12.58
C GLY A 67 -15.86 1.58 -11.58
N LEU A 68 -16.16 0.29 -11.65
CA LEU A 68 -17.03 -0.41 -10.71
C LEU A 68 -16.23 -1.52 -10.03
N PRO A 69 -15.71 -1.31 -8.81
CA PRO A 69 -15.90 -0.14 -7.93
C PRO A 69 -15.00 1.06 -8.28
N SER A 70 -15.40 2.25 -7.82
CA SER A 70 -14.57 3.47 -7.80
C SER A 70 -14.34 3.94 -6.36
N GLY A 71 -13.27 4.68 -6.14
CA GLY A 71 -12.93 5.19 -4.81
C GLY A 71 -11.48 5.61 -4.69
N TYR A 72 -11.01 5.62 -3.45
CA TYR A 72 -9.66 6.02 -3.08
C TYR A 72 -8.98 4.90 -2.33
N LEU A 73 -7.68 4.77 -2.57
CA LEU A 73 -6.80 3.89 -1.82
C LEU A 73 -5.68 4.74 -1.23
N ILE A 74 -5.44 4.56 0.07
CA ILE A 74 -4.37 5.24 0.80
C ILE A 74 -3.50 4.15 1.42
N VAL A 75 -2.21 4.19 1.09
CA VAL A 75 -1.18 3.37 1.73
C VAL A 75 -0.38 4.27 2.65
N LEU A 76 -0.31 3.92 3.92
CA LEU A 76 0.41 4.70 4.93
C LEU A 76 1.62 3.92 5.44
N PHE A 77 2.76 4.59 5.50
CA PHE A 77 4.01 4.06 6.01
C PHE A 77 4.46 4.91 7.20
N PRO A 78 4.84 4.31 8.34
CA PRO A 78 5.60 5.04 9.35
C PRO A 78 6.86 5.65 8.70
N THR A 79 7.19 6.90 9.05
CA THR A 79 8.31 7.65 8.44
C THR A 79 9.61 6.85 8.42
N SER A 80 9.95 6.17 9.53
CA SER A 80 11.14 5.33 9.63
C SER A 80 11.13 4.13 8.68
N SER A 81 9.95 3.56 8.40
CA SER A 81 9.79 2.42 7.50
C SER A 81 9.88 2.86 6.04
N ALA A 82 9.28 4.00 5.71
CA ALA A 82 9.41 4.59 4.38
C ALA A 82 10.89 4.89 4.04
N LYS A 83 11.66 5.49 4.95
CA LYS A 83 13.10 5.74 4.67
C LYS A 83 13.88 4.45 4.40
N LYS A 84 13.61 3.38 5.17
CA LYS A 84 14.25 2.06 4.94
C LYS A 84 13.92 1.47 3.57
N ILE A 85 12.66 1.55 3.16
CA ILE A 85 12.22 1.04 1.84
C ILE A 85 12.88 1.84 0.72
N ALA A 86 12.92 3.17 0.83
CA ALA A 86 13.59 4.04 -0.15
C ALA A 86 15.07 3.69 -0.29
N ASN A 87 15.81 3.60 0.82
CA ASN A 87 17.24 3.25 0.78
C ASN A 87 17.50 1.88 0.15
N LEU A 88 16.64 0.87 0.43
CA LEU A 88 16.74 -0.46 -0.18
C LEU A 88 16.54 -0.41 -1.70
N LEU A 89 15.59 0.39 -2.18
CA LEU A 89 15.32 0.54 -3.62
C LEU A 89 16.42 1.26 -4.36
N LEU A 90 16.96 2.31 -3.74
CA LEU A 90 18.03 3.12 -4.31
C LEU A 90 19.41 2.43 -4.20
N GLN A 91 19.46 1.25 -3.58
CA GLN A 91 20.69 0.51 -3.28
C GLN A 91 21.71 1.38 -2.55
N GLU A 92 21.22 2.29 -1.72
CA GLU A 92 22.06 3.20 -0.96
C GLU A 92 22.67 2.41 0.21
N ILE A 93 23.97 2.12 0.07
CA ILE A 93 24.76 1.31 1.01
C ILE A 93 25.00 2.09 2.33
N GLU A 94 24.94 3.42 2.28
CA GLU A 94 24.93 4.28 3.44
C GLU A 94 23.51 4.82 3.60
N GLU A 95 22.96 4.78 4.82
CA GLU A 95 21.82 5.62 5.15
C GLU A 95 22.21 7.04 4.72
N ASN A 96 21.57 7.56 3.67
CA ASN A 96 21.73 8.93 3.24
C ASN A 96 21.27 9.83 4.40
N ASN A 97 22.18 10.05 5.34
CA ASN A 97 22.19 11.12 6.32
C ASN A 97 22.60 12.41 5.58
N GLY A 98 22.04 12.62 4.39
CA GLY A 98 22.36 13.75 3.53
C GLY A 98 21.84 15.03 4.18
N ASP A 99 22.65 15.60 5.08
CA ASP A 99 22.59 16.94 5.69
C ASP A 99 21.21 17.49 6.15
N GLY A 100 20.17 16.66 6.22
CA GLY A 100 18.83 17.04 6.67
C GLY A 100 17.98 15.82 7.01
N ASP A 101 17.20 15.93 8.09
CA ASP A 101 16.27 14.92 8.65
C ASP A 101 15.08 14.54 7.72
N GLY A 102 15.23 14.64 6.39
CA GLY A 102 14.13 14.63 5.43
C GLY A 102 14.18 13.53 4.35
N PHE A 103 13.09 13.48 3.57
CA PHE A 103 12.98 12.71 2.33
C PHE A 103 13.51 13.56 1.17
N THR A 104 14.39 12.98 0.36
CA THR A 104 14.77 13.54 -0.93
C THR A 104 13.66 13.34 -1.97
N GLU A 105 13.70 14.05 -3.10
CA GLU A 105 12.78 13.80 -4.21
C GLU A 105 12.85 12.33 -4.69
N MET A 106 14.04 11.75 -4.66
CA MET A 106 14.26 10.37 -5.06
C MET A 106 13.67 9.38 -4.05
N ASP A 107 13.75 9.67 -2.75
CA ASP A 107 13.06 8.89 -1.72
C ASP A 107 11.54 8.92 -1.93
N ILE A 108 10.99 10.10 -2.23
CA ILE A 108 9.56 10.28 -2.48
C ILE A 108 9.14 9.48 -3.72
N SER A 109 9.90 9.52 -4.81
CA SER A 109 9.63 8.73 -6.01
C SER A 109 9.70 7.23 -5.75
N ALA A 110 10.70 6.76 -4.99
CA ALA A 110 10.84 5.35 -4.63
C ALA A 110 9.63 4.85 -3.81
N ILE A 111 9.17 5.66 -2.84
CA ILE A 111 7.97 5.35 -2.06
C ILE A 111 6.69 5.41 -2.89
N GLY A 112 6.59 6.38 -3.81
CA GLY A 112 5.50 6.44 -4.78
C GLY A 112 5.39 5.15 -5.60
N GLU A 113 6.52 4.62 -6.07
CA GLU A 113 6.55 3.37 -6.84
C GLU A 113 6.13 2.16 -6.00
N VAL A 114 6.60 2.06 -4.75
CA VAL A 114 6.12 1.00 -3.82
C VAL A 114 4.62 1.11 -3.58
N GLY A 115 4.12 2.31 -3.35
CA GLY A 115 2.69 2.55 -3.20
C GLY A 115 1.91 2.18 -4.45
N ASN A 116 2.44 2.46 -5.64
CA ASN A 116 1.85 2.08 -6.91
C ASN A 116 1.77 0.55 -7.08
N ILE A 117 2.84 -0.17 -6.74
CA ILE A 117 2.90 -1.64 -6.80
C ILE A 117 1.91 -2.26 -5.83
N ILE A 118 1.87 -1.78 -4.59
CA ILE A 118 0.89 -2.22 -3.59
C ILE A 118 -0.52 -2.03 -4.16
N THR A 119 -0.80 -0.83 -4.67
CA THR A 119 -2.14 -0.49 -5.15
C THR A 119 -2.56 -1.33 -6.33
N SER A 120 -1.70 -1.42 -7.35
CA SER A 120 -1.96 -2.21 -8.55
C SER A 120 -2.21 -3.67 -8.20
N SER A 121 -1.38 -4.26 -7.35
CA SER A 121 -1.51 -5.66 -6.92
C SER A 121 -2.83 -5.95 -6.16
N PHE A 122 -3.27 -5.02 -5.31
CA PHE A 122 -4.56 -5.15 -4.61
C PHE A 122 -5.75 -4.95 -5.55
N ILE A 123 -5.69 -3.95 -6.44
CA ILE A 123 -6.74 -3.67 -7.42
C ILE A 123 -6.87 -4.82 -8.44
N ASP A 124 -5.77 -5.39 -8.90
CA ASP A 124 -5.77 -6.55 -9.80
C ASP A 124 -6.40 -7.78 -9.12
N GLY A 125 -6.13 -7.98 -7.83
CA GLY A 125 -6.81 -8.99 -7.02
C GLY A 125 -8.33 -8.78 -6.99
N TRP A 126 -8.79 -7.53 -6.91
CA TRP A 126 -10.22 -7.20 -6.92
C TRP A 126 -10.84 -7.37 -8.31
N ALA A 127 -10.17 -6.87 -9.35
CA ALA A 127 -10.59 -6.94 -10.75
C ALA A 127 -10.85 -8.40 -11.18
N ASN A 128 -9.90 -9.29 -10.86
CA ASN A 128 -10.02 -10.72 -11.13
C ASN A 128 -11.25 -11.35 -10.46
N LEU A 129 -11.54 -10.97 -9.21
CA LEU A 129 -12.67 -11.53 -8.47
C LEU A 129 -14.01 -10.98 -8.96
N PHE A 130 -14.08 -9.68 -9.28
CA PHE A 130 -15.29 -9.04 -9.82
C PHE A 130 -15.50 -9.31 -11.31
N LYS A 131 -14.50 -9.90 -12.00
CA LYS A 131 -14.46 -10.10 -13.45
C LYS A 131 -14.73 -8.80 -14.20
N THR A 132 -14.06 -7.74 -13.76
CA THR A 132 -14.26 -6.38 -14.27
C THR A 132 -12.92 -5.66 -14.37
N GLU A 133 -12.84 -4.64 -15.22
CA GLU A 133 -11.67 -3.78 -15.35
C GLU A 133 -11.77 -2.61 -14.37
N ILE A 134 -10.70 -2.35 -13.62
CA ILE A 134 -10.59 -1.23 -12.69
C ILE A 134 -9.38 -0.40 -13.12
N ASN A 135 -9.59 0.90 -13.36
CA ASN A 135 -8.52 1.81 -13.81
C ASN A 135 -7.96 2.60 -12.62
N ILE A 136 -6.64 2.68 -12.51
CA ILE A 136 -5.92 3.35 -11.40
C ILE A 136 -5.21 4.60 -11.92
N SER A 137 -5.24 5.69 -11.17
CA SER A 137 -4.43 6.88 -11.47
C SER A 137 -2.95 6.64 -11.15
N THR A 138 -2.05 7.44 -11.71
CA THR A 138 -0.68 7.49 -11.19
C THR A 138 -0.69 8.09 -9.77
N PRO A 139 0.18 7.62 -8.86
CA PRO A 139 0.39 8.23 -7.55
C PRO A 139 0.85 9.69 -7.62
#